data_AF-A0AAV4ZCL5-F1
#
_entry.id   AF-A0AAV4ZCL5-F1
#
_cell.length_a   1.000
_cell.length_b   1.000
_cell.length_c   1.000
_cell.angle_alpha   90.00
_cell.angle_beta   90.00
_cell.angle_gamma   90.00
#
_symmetry.space_group_name_H-M   'P 1'
#
loop_
_entity.id
_entity.type
_entity.pdbx_description
1 polymer ?
#
loop_
_entity_poly.entity_id
_entity_poly.type
_entity_poly.pdbx_seq_one_letter_code
_entity_poly.pdbx_strand_id
1 'polypeptide(L)'
;MSKVDLIATKSMRYGGRALTVGEPFQASRRDARTLGAIGKAEAAPEVDPEEVERQKLLERLRGEYQKAKGEDPDMRWGVPRLEQEIAAAVKAKTQTYQRRDLRAED
;
A
#
# COMPACT_ATOMS: atom_id res chain seq x y z
N MET A 1 -28.80 -2.75 -11.48
CA MET A 1 -28.25 -4.08 -11.14
C MET A 1 -26.90 -3.89 -10.48
N SER A 2 -26.68 -4.44 -9.28
CA SER A 2 -25.37 -4.37 -8.61
C SER A 2 -24.35 -5.24 -9.34
N LYS A 3 -23.14 -4.71 -9.54
CA LYS A 3 -21.99 -5.43 -10.09
C LYS A 3 -21.18 -6.09 -8.97
N VAL A 4 -20.39 -7.09 -9.31
CA VAL A 4 -19.47 -7.80 -8.42
C VAL A 4 -18.12 -7.89 -9.11
N ASP A 5 -17.04 -7.62 -8.36
CA ASP A 5 -15.68 -7.76 -8.83
C ASP A 5 -15.24 -9.24 -8.76
N LEU A 6 -14.69 -9.72 -9.87
CA LEU A 6 -14.27 -11.09 -10.07
C LEU A 6 -12.88 -11.13 -10.69
N ILE A 7 -12.20 -12.27 -10.53
CA ILE A 7 -10.97 -12.59 -11.23
C ILE A 7 -11.24 -13.76 -12.17
N ALA A 8 -10.85 -13.65 -13.43
CA ALA A 8 -11.00 -14.74 -14.40
C ALA A 8 -10.01 -15.87 -14.08
N THR A 9 -10.51 -17.09 -13.87
CA THR A 9 -9.66 -18.27 -13.65
C THR A 9 -9.32 -19.00 -14.95
N LYS A 10 -10.05 -18.70 -16.03
CA LYS A 10 -9.85 -19.26 -17.37
C LYS A 10 -9.95 -18.15 -18.42
N SER A 11 -9.19 -18.28 -19.49
CA SER A 11 -9.27 -17.38 -20.65
C SER A 11 -10.69 -17.46 -21.26
N MET A 12 -11.38 -16.33 -21.34
CA MET A 12 -12.76 -16.29 -21.88
C MET A 12 -13.10 -14.91 -22.43
N ARG A 13 -14.27 -14.79 -23.08
CA ARG A 13 -14.84 -13.48 -23.44
C ARG A 13 -16.02 -13.15 -22.54
N TYR A 14 -16.05 -11.93 -22.01
CA TYR A 14 -17.16 -11.43 -21.22
C TYR A 14 -17.41 -9.95 -21.55
N GLY A 15 -18.66 -9.57 -21.80
CA GLY A 15 -19.02 -8.18 -22.12
C GLY A 15 -18.30 -7.60 -23.36
N GLY A 16 -17.96 -8.44 -24.34
CA GLY A 16 -17.23 -8.03 -25.56
C GLY A 16 -15.70 -7.94 -25.38
N ARG A 17 -15.17 -8.04 -24.17
CA ARG A 17 -13.73 -8.07 -23.88
C ARG A 17 -13.21 -9.51 -23.78
N ALA A 18 -12.01 -9.77 -24.30
CA ALA A 18 -11.27 -10.99 -24.01
C ALA A 18 -10.53 -10.83 -22.69
N LEU A 19 -10.74 -11.76 -21.77
CA LEU A 19 -10.14 -11.81 -20.45
C LEU A 19 -9.11 -12.94 -20.41
N THR A 20 -7.96 -12.64 -19.82
CA THR A 20 -6.90 -13.60 -19.52
C THR A 20 -7.02 -14.14 -18.09
N VAL A 21 -6.34 -15.24 -17.80
CA VAL A 21 -6.32 -15.82 -16.44
C VAL A 21 -5.65 -14.84 -15.48
N GLY A 22 -6.27 -14.59 -14.33
CA GLY A 22 -5.84 -13.61 -13.33
C GLY A 22 -6.35 -12.19 -13.58
N GLU A 23 -7.02 -11.93 -14.71
CA GLU A 23 -7.50 -10.59 -15.04
C GLU A 23 -8.76 -10.23 -14.25
N PRO A 24 -8.77 -9.08 -13.55
CA PRO A 24 -9.95 -8.61 -12.83
C PRO A 24 -11.01 -8.08 -13.79
N PHE A 25 -12.28 -8.35 -13.52
CA PHE A 25 -13.41 -7.85 -14.28
C PHE A 25 -14.68 -7.73 -13.43
N GLN A 26 -15.64 -6.93 -13.91
CA GLN A 26 -16.92 -6.74 -13.24
C GLN A 26 -18.05 -7.45 -13.97
N ALA A 27 -18.87 -8.19 -13.21
CA ALA A 27 -20.03 -8.90 -13.73
C ALA A 27 -21.31 -8.56 -12.96
N SER A 28 -22.47 -8.86 -13.55
CA SER A 28 -23.73 -8.81 -12.82
C SER A 28 -23.75 -9.91 -11.74
N ARG A 29 -24.50 -9.72 -10.64
CA ARG A 29 -24.63 -10.78 -9.60
C ARG A 29 -25.09 -12.14 -10.15
N ARG A 30 -25.94 -12.14 -11.18
CA ARG A 30 -26.42 -13.37 -11.82
C ARG A 30 -25.28 -14.06 -12.57
N ASP A 31 -24.53 -13.31 -13.37
CA ASP A 31 -23.41 -13.86 -14.13
C ASP A 31 -22.29 -14.30 -13.20
N ALA A 32 -22.01 -13.54 -12.14
CA ALA A 32 -21.00 -13.91 -11.14
C ALA A 32 -21.27 -15.30 -10.55
N ARG A 33 -22.53 -15.59 -10.19
CA ARG A 33 -22.93 -16.93 -9.72
C ARG A 33 -22.69 -18.00 -10.78
N THR A 34 -23.12 -17.74 -12.01
CA THR A 34 -22.94 -18.69 -13.12
C THR A 34 -21.47 -18.96 -13.41
N LEU A 35 -20.66 -17.90 -13.52
CA LEU A 35 -19.22 -17.96 -13.83
C LEU A 35 -18.42 -18.65 -12.72
N GLY A 36 -18.79 -18.39 -11.46
CA GLY A 36 -18.25 -19.12 -10.30
C GLY A 36 -18.62 -20.60 -10.32
N ALA A 37 -19.90 -20.92 -10.57
CA ALA A 37 -20.38 -22.30 -10.60
C ALA A 37 -19.71 -23.15 -11.70
N ILE A 38 -19.36 -22.53 -12.84
CA ILE A 38 -18.64 -23.22 -13.94
C ILE A 38 -17.11 -23.10 -13.84
N GLY A 39 -16.59 -22.51 -12.76
CA GLY A 39 -15.15 -22.37 -12.50
C GLY A 39 -14.41 -21.57 -13.56
N LYS A 40 -15.03 -20.49 -14.06
CA LYS A 40 -14.38 -19.53 -14.99
C LYS A 40 -14.01 -18.21 -14.32
N ALA A 41 -14.57 -17.94 -13.15
CA ALA A 41 -14.25 -16.77 -12.37
C ALA A 41 -14.38 -17.05 -10.88
N GLU A 42 -13.61 -16.34 -10.06
CA GLU A 42 -13.70 -16.36 -8.61
C GLU A 42 -13.94 -14.95 -8.08
N ALA A 43 -14.46 -14.83 -6.87
CA ALA A 43 -14.60 -13.54 -6.21
C ALA A 43 -13.22 -12.89 -6.09
N ALA A 44 -13.11 -11.64 -6.53
CA ALA A 44 -11.90 -10.88 -6.28
C ALA A 44 -11.71 -10.77 -4.75
N PRO A 45 -10.48 -10.90 -4.24
CA PRO A 45 -10.23 -10.62 -2.83
C PRO A 45 -10.68 -9.19 -2.54
N GLU A 46 -11.46 -9.01 -1.48
CA GLU A 46 -11.88 -7.70 -1.02
C GLU A 46 -10.64 -7.01 -0.42
N VAL A 47 -9.91 -6.29 -1.27
CA VAL A 47 -8.77 -5.49 -0.85
C VAL A 47 -9.33 -4.18 -0.32
N ASP A 48 -9.25 -3.99 0.99
CA ASP A 48 -9.60 -2.72 1.61
C ASP A 48 -8.70 -1.61 1.05
N PRO A 49 -9.25 -0.61 0.34
CA PRO A 49 -8.45 0.47 -0.23
C PRO A 49 -7.69 1.25 0.85
N GLU A 50 -8.21 1.33 2.08
CA GLU A 50 -7.52 2.00 3.19
C GLU A 50 -6.24 1.26 3.59
N GLU A 51 -6.24 -0.07 3.56
CA GLU A 51 -5.07 -0.89 3.88
C GLU A 51 -3.97 -0.74 2.82
N VAL A 52 -4.36 -0.64 1.54
CA VAL A 52 -3.41 -0.37 0.44
C VAL A 52 -2.75 1.00 0.61
N GLU A 53 -3.54 2.04 0.90
CA GLU A 53 -3.00 3.38 1.13
C GLU A 53 -2.13 3.43 2.39
N ARG A 54 -2.51 2.70 3.45
CA ARG A 54 -1.70 2.53 4.66
C ARG A 54 -0.34 1.89 4.37
N GLN A 55 -0.30 0.86 3.53
CA GLN A 55 0.95 0.21 3.14
C GLN A 55 1.86 1.14 2.33
N LYS A 56 1.30 1.90 1.39
CA LYS A 56 2.06 2.93 0.65
C LYS A 56 2.62 4.01 1.59
N LEU A 57 1.82 4.44 2.58
CA LEU A 57 2.27 5.41 3.59
C LEU A 57 3.42 4.87 4.43
N LEU A 58 3.34 3.61 4.87
CA LEU A 58 4.42 2.95 5.60
C LEU A 58 5.70 2.87 4.77
N GLU A 59 5.61 2.48 3.50
CA GLU A 59 6.77 2.41 2.59
C GLU A 59 7.43 3.78 2.42
N ARG A 60 6.62 4.82 2.22
CA ARG A 60 7.11 6.20 2.14
C ARG A 60 7.83 6.64 3.42
N LEU A 61 7.22 6.45 4.59
CA LEU A 61 7.80 6.82 5.88
C LEU A 61 9.09 6.04 6.16
N ARG A 62 9.15 4.77 5.77
CA ARG A 62 10.39 3.98 5.89
C ARG A 62 11.52 4.57 5.06
N GLY A 63 11.24 4.99 3.83
CA GLY A 63 12.22 5.69 2.99
C GLY A 63 12.64 7.06 3.55
N GLU A 64 11.72 7.82 4.14
CA GLU A 64 12.04 9.08 4.81
C GLU A 64 12.90 8.87 6.08
N TYR A 65 12.60 7.85 6.88
CA TYR A 65 13.41 7.47 8.03
C TYR A 65 14.82 7.02 7.63
N GLN A 66 14.94 6.18 6.59
CA GLN A 66 16.24 5.74 6.08
C GLN A 66 17.07 6.92 5.57
N LYS A 67 16.45 7.92 4.91
CA LYS A 67 17.14 9.17 4.53
C LYS A 67 17.54 10.03 5.74
N ALA A 68 16.70 10.08 6.77
CA ALA A 68 16.94 10.89 7.96
C ALA A 68 18.10 10.31 8.80
N LYS A 69 18.12 9.00 9.01
CA LYS A 69 19.02 8.33 9.97
C LYS A 69 20.12 7.48 9.32
N GLY A 70 19.94 7.03 8.07
CA GLY A 70 20.87 6.14 7.37
C GLY A 70 20.76 4.67 7.79
N GLU A 71 19.77 4.31 8.61
CA GLU A 71 19.51 2.96 9.10
C GLU A 71 18.20 2.42 8.55
N ASP A 72 18.09 1.10 8.43
CA ASP A 72 16.84 0.46 8.05
C ASP A 72 15.83 0.49 9.22
N PRO A 73 14.59 0.95 8.97
CA PRO A 73 13.53 0.94 9.97
C PRO A 73 13.07 -0.49 10.27
N ASP A 74 12.73 -0.76 11.53
CA ASP A 74 12.14 -2.04 11.93
C ASP A 74 10.78 -2.24 11.25
N MET A 75 10.61 -3.36 10.55
CA MET A 75 9.39 -3.69 9.81
C MET A 75 8.17 -3.87 10.72
N ARG A 76 8.37 -4.08 12.03
CA ARG A 76 7.30 -4.16 13.03
C ARG A 76 6.74 -2.79 13.42
N TRP A 77 7.41 -1.71 13.03
CA TRP A 77 6.96 -0.37 13.37
C TRP A 77 5.85 0.09 12.44
N GLY A 78 4.74 0.51 13.04
CA GLY A 78 3.64 1.17 12.35
C GLY A 78 3.89 2.65 12.12
N VAL A 79 2.96 3.29 11.40
CA VAL A 79 2.95 4.72 11.06
C VAL A 79 3.33 5.64 12.24
N PRO A 80 2.66 5.59 13.41
CA PRO A 80 2.90 6.59 14.46
C PRO A 80 4.33 6.54 15.02
N ARG A 81 4.94 5.35 15.05
CA ARG A 81 6.31 5.19 15.56
C ARG A 81 7.33 5.70 14.55
N LEU A 82 7.11 5.45 13.25
CA LEU A 82 7.97 5.98 12.19
C LEU A 82 7.94 7.52 12.16
N GLU A 83 6.77 8.12 12.29
CA GLU A 83 6.63 9.59 12.35
C GLU A 83 7.38 10.18 13.56
N GLN A 84 7.23 9.57 14.74
CA GLN A 84 7.92 10.02 15.95
C GLN A 84 9.45 9.97 15.80
N GLU A 85 9.96 8.89 15.22
CA GLU A 85 11.39 8.68 15.01
C GLU A 85 11.96 9.62 13.92
N ILE A 86 11.22 9.84 12.83
CA ILE A 86 11.59 10.84 11.82
C ILE A 86 11.64 12.24 12.46
N ALA A 87 10.62 12.62 13.22
CA ALA A 87 10.58 13.91 13.91
C ALA A 87 11.73 14.07 14.91
N ALA A 88 12.06 13.00 15.65
CA ALA A 88 13.20 12.98 16.57
C ALA A 88 14.54 13.14 15.81
N ALA A 89 14.71 12.45 14.69
CA ALA A 89 15.92 12.56 13.86
C ALA A 89 16.09 13.97 13.26
N VAL A 90 15.00 14.59 12.79
CA VAL A 90 15.00 15.98 12.32
C VAL A 90 15.36 16.94 13.45
N LYS A 91 14.70 16.81 14.61
CA LYS A 91 14.97 17.66 15.79
C LYS A 91 16.42 17.52 16.27
N ALA A 92 16.97 16.31 16.27
CA ALA A 92 18.36 16.06 16.64
C ALA A 92 19.34 16.77 15.69
N LYS A 93 19.08 16.74 14.37
CA LYS A 93 19.88 17.50 13.39
C LYS A 93 19.83 19.00 13.64
N THR A 94 18.65 19.57 13.87
CA THR A 94 18.48 21.00 14.16
C THR A 94 19.17 21.40 15.48
N GLN A 95 19.06 20.58 16.53
CA GLN A 95 19.71 20.86 17.81
C GLN A 95 21.23 20.74 17.75
N THR A 96 21.75 19.83 16.92
CA THR A 96 23.20 19.70 16.68
C THR A 96 23.75 20.93 15.96
N TYR A 97 23.00 21.50 15.02
CA TYR A 97 23.34 22.74 14.34
C TYR A 97 23.41 23.92 15.35
N GLN A 98 22.36 24.08 16.16
CA GLN A 98 22.30 25.14 17.17
C GLN A 98 23.43 25.07 18.21
N ARG A 99 23.84 23.87 18.63
CA ARG A 99 24.96 23.70 19.58
C ARG A 99 26.32 24.01 18.97
N ARG A 100 26.50 23.81 17.65
CA ARG A 100 27.77 24.06 16.98
C ARG A 100 28.04 25.55 16.81
N ASP A 101 26.98 26.34 16.63
CA ASP A 101 27.05 27.78 16.43
C ASP A 101 27.32 28.58 17.72
N LEU A 102 27.21 27.94 18.89
CA LEU A 102 27.46 28.57 20.21
C LEU A 102 28.90 28.39 20.73
N ARG A 103 29.82 27.83 19.93
CA ARG A 103 31.22 27.55 20.34
C ARG A 103 32.27 28.44 19.65
N ALA A 104 31.90 29.67 19.34
CA ALA A 104 32.81 30.80 19.14
C ALA A 104 32.23 31.88 20.07
N GLU A 105 32.87 32.23 21.18
CA GLU A 105 34.06 33.06 21.26
C GLU A 105 34.78 32.79 22.60
N ASP A 106 36.07 32.46 22.54
CA ASP A 106 37.09 32.71 23.59
C ASP A 106 38.47 32.73 22.94
#